data_AF-U5L6T3-F1
#
_entry.id   AF-U5L6T3-F1
#
_cell.length_a   1.000
_cell.length_b   1.000
_cell.length_c   1.000
_cell.angle_alpha   90.00
_cell.angle_beta   90.00
_cell.angle_gamma   90.00
#
_symmetry.space_group_name_H-M   'P 1'
#
loop_
_entity.id
_entity.type
_entity.pdbx_description
1 polymer ?
#
loop_
_entity_poly.entity_id
_entity_poly.type
_entity_poly.pdbx_seq_one_letter_code
_entity_poly.pdbx_strand_id
1 'polypeptide(L)'
;MLSPPSRVKSFIYTALFTILKKDEVFLRQAGHRNKKGWIIMAQEKRYSQLSQYELQQEIASLHEQARKAEQMGMLSEFAVLERKAVMAKAYLLDPKDFKAGEIYEVDGDPGSYFKIDYLNGVFAWGFRLHGGKEEEALPISMLKELKENQSGEL
;
A
#
# COMPACT_ATOMS: atom_id res chain seq x y z
N MET A 1 -29.66 -1.50 -34.28
CA MET A 1 -28.38 -2.20 -34.57
C MET A 1 -27.33 -1.65 -33.62
N LEU A 2 -26.55 -2.55 -33.04
CA LEU A 2 -25.85 -2.43 -31.77
C LEU A 2 -24.64 -1.46 -31.81
N SER A 3 -24.57 -0.55 -30.83
CA SER A 3 -23.34 0.17 -30.50
C SER A 3 -22.32 -0.77 -29.84
N PRO A 4 -21.02 -0.68 -30.16
CA PRO A 4 -20.00 -1.52 -29.55
C PRO A 4 -19.76 -1.12 -28.07
N PRO A 5 -19.52 -2.08 -27.16
CA PRO A 5 -19.23 -1.77 -25.77
C PRO A 5 -17.81 -1.20 -25.61
N SER A 6 -17.73 -0.08 -24.90
CA SER A 6 -16.52 0.60 -24.44
C SER A 6 -15.72 -0.30 -23.50
N ARG A 7 -14.81 -1.08 -24.09
CA ARG A 7 -13.88 -1.95 -23.37
C ARG A 7 -12.60 -1.18 -23.04
N VAL A 8 -12.68 -0.30 -22.04
CA VAL A 8 -11.51 0.29 -21.37
C VAL A 8 -11.67 0.13 -19.86
N LYS A 9 -11.71 -1.12 -19.40
CA LYS A 9 -11.38 -1.52 -18.03
C LYS A 9 -10.70 -2.89 -18.10
N SER A 10 -9.66 -3.09 -17.30
CA SER A 10 -8.90 -4.34 -17.14
C SER A 10 -7.68 -4.54 -18.05
N PHE A 11 -6.68 -3.66 -17.95
CA PHE A 11 -5.31 -4.00 -18.37
C PHE A 11 -4.24 -3.85 -17.29
N ILE A 12 -4.55 -3.23 -16.14
CA ILE A 12 -3.61 -3.12 -15.01
C ILE A 12 -3.70 -4.30 -14.02
N TYR A 13 -4.86 -4.93 -13.84
CA TYR A 13 -4.98 -6.08 -12.92
C TYR A 13 -4.70 -7.45 -13.57
N THR A 14 -4.88 -7.59 -14.89
CA THR A 14 -4.53 -8.85 -15.59
C THR A 14 -3.01 -8.98 -15.84
N ALA A 15 -2.29 -7.85 -15.98
CA ALA A 15 -0.84 -7.86 -16.15
C ALA A 15 -0.10 -8.21 -14.85
N LEU A 16 -0.60 -7.76 -13.69
CA LEU A 16 0.03 -8.06 -12.39
C LEU A 16 -0.18 -9.52 -11.96
N PHE A 17 -1.33 -10.12 -12.28
CA PHE A 17 -1.61 -11.53 -11.97
C PHE A 17 -0.89 -12.51 -12.92
N THR A 18 -0.55 -12.08 -14.14
CA THR A 18 0.22 -12.91 -15.09
C THR A 18 1.72 -12.89 -14.79
N ILE A 19 2.23 -11.79 -14.23
CA ILE A 19 3.63 -11.67 -13.79
C ILE A 19 3.87 -12.44 -12.48
N LEU A 20 2.86 -12.61 -11.61
CA LEU A 20 2.97 -13.38 -10.37
C LEU A 20 2.69 -14.89 -10.50
N LYS A 21 2.22 -15.39 -11.66
CA LYS A 21 2.05 -16.84 -11.91
C LYS A 21 3.13 -17.48 -12.79
N LYS A 22 4.11 -16.72 -13.26
CA LYS A 22 5.17 -17.22 -14.17
C LYS A 22 6.44 -17.69 -13.46
N ASP A 23 6.42 -17.78 -12.13
CA ASP A 23 7.55 -18.23 -11.30
C ASP A 23 7.40 -19.66 -10.74
N GLU A 24 6.33 -20.41 -11.04
CA GLU A 24 6.23 -21.81 -10.60
C GLU A 24 7.15 -22.76 -11.38
N VAL A 25 7.57 -22.39 -12.60
CA VAL A 25 8.47 -23.22 -13.43
C VAL A 25 9.94 -22.93 -13.11
N PHE A 26 10.29 -21.70 -12.73
CA PHE A 26 11.66 -21.33 -12.33
C PHE A 26 12.08 -21.99 -11.01
N LEU A 27 11.12 -22.29 -10.12
CA LEU A 27 11.35 -22.98 -8.85
C LEU A 27 11.62 -24.49 -8.99
N ARG A 28 11.52 -25.07 -10.19
CA ARG A 28 11.83 -26.49 -10.41
C ARG A 28 13.29 -26.76 -10.80
N GLN A 29 14.07 -25.73 -11.13
CA GLN A 29 15.44 -25.87 -11.64
C GLN A 29 16.53 -25.28 -10.73
N ALA A 30 16.14 -24.64 -9.63
CA ALA A 30 17.08 -24.25 -8.57
C ALA A 30 17.25 -25.41 -7.58
N GLY A 31 18.28 -26.23 -7.83
CA GLY A 31 18.72 -27.28 -6.91
C GLY A 31 18.89 -26.77 -5.48
N HIS A 32 18.49 -27.61 -4.53
CA HIS A 32 18.64 -27.54 -3.07
C HIS A 32 19.65 -26.48 -2.57
N ARG A 33 19.22 -25.21 -2.46
CA ARG A 33 19.94 -24.18 -1.71
C ARG A 33 19.18 -23.87 -0.43
N ASN A 34 19.72 -24.41 0.66
CA ASN A 34 19.57 -24.05 2.07
C ASN A 34 18.43 -23.06 2.40
N LYS A 35 17.32 -23.57 2.94
CA LYS A 35 16.15 -22.80 3.43
C LYS A 35 16.51 -21.73 4.49
N LYS A 36 17.73 -21.74 5.02
CA LYS A 36 18.25 -20.71 5.93
C LYS A 36 18.41 -19.35 5.25
N GLY A 37 18.64 -19.27 3.93
CA GLY A 37 18.77 -17.99 3.21
C GLY A 37 17.48 -17.17 3.16
N TRP A 38 16.32 -17.82 3.17
CA TRP A 38 15.02 -17.14 3.18
C TRP A 38 14.61 -16.64 4.58
N ILE A 39 15.26 -17.17 5.63
CA ILE A 39 15.07 -16.72 7.02
C ILE A 39 15.92 -15.47 7.31
N ILE A 40 16.96 -15.19 6.52
CA ILE A 40 17.90 -14.06 6.75
C ILE A 40 17.23 -12.68 6.50
N MET A 41 16.14 -12.61 5.74
CA MET A 41 15.35 -11.38 5.58
C MET A 41 14.39 -11.12 6.76
N ALA A 42 14.19 -12.10 7.66
CA ALA A 42 13.25 -12.01 8.78
C ALA A 42 13.85 -11.41 10.07
N GLN A 43 14.95 -10.67 9.96
CA GLN A 43 15.51 -9.85 11.06
C GLN A 43 15.51 -8.35 10.71
N GLU A 44 14.66 -7.91 9.78
CA GLU A 44 14.15 -6.54 9.83
C GLU A 44 13.25 -6.50 11.08
N LYS A 45 13.62 -5.72 12.11
CA LYS A 45 12.80 -5.55 13.32
C LYS A 45 11.36 -5.26 12.87
N ARG A 46 10.37 -5.93 13.44
CA ARG A 46 8.96 -5.62 13.13
C ARG A 46 8.72 -4.15 13.49
N TYR A 47 8.13 -3.36 12.59
CA TYR A 47 7.84 -1.95 12.85
C TYR A 47 7.04 -1.73 14.15
N SER A 48 6.20 -2.69 14.53
CA SER A 48 5.48 -2.70 15.81
C SER A 48 6.37 -2.72 17.07
N GLN A 49 7.66 -3.01 16.93
CA GLN A 49 8.64 -3.08 18.02
C GLN A 49 9.59 -1.88 18.05
N LEU A 50 9.52 -1.01 17.03
CA LEU A 50 10.34 0.18 16.93
C LEU A 50 9.74 1.31 17.74
N SER A 51 10.59 2.09 18.38
CA SER A 51 10.19 3.37 18.96
C SER A 51 9.82 4.38 17.87
N GLN A 52 9.09 5.43 18.24
CA GLN A 52 8.74 6.52 17.32
C GLN A 52 9.97 7.12 16.62
N TYR A 53 11.06 7.32 17.37
CA TYR A 53 12.32 7.82 16.81
C TYR A 53 12.94 6.84 15.81
N GLU A 54 13.01 5.54 16.15
CA GLU A 54 13.52 4.52 15.23
C GLU A 54 12.67 4.43 13.95
N LEU A 55 11.33 4.51 14.06
CA LEU A 55 10.43 4.55 12.91
C LEU A 55 10.69 5.77 12.02
N GLN A 56 10.92 6.94 12.60
CA GLN A 56 11.25 8.14 11.84
C GLN A 56 12.58 8.02 11.09
N GLN A 57 13.61 7.46 11.74
CA GLN A 57 14.90 7.19 11.10
C GLN A 57 14.77 6.16 9.97
N GLU A 58 13.98 5.12 10.18
CA GLU A 58 13.68 4.10 9.18
C GLU A 58 12.97 4.72 7.95
N ILE A 59 11.93 5.54 8.17
CA ILE A 59 11.23 6.24 7.08
C ILE A 59 12.18 7.16 6.31
N ALA A 60 13.05 7.90 6.99
CA ALA A 60 14.02 8.76 6.34
C ALA A 60 15.01 7.97 5.48
N SER A 61 15.50 6.83 5.99
CA SER A 61 16.37 5.91 5.25
C SER A 61 15.68 5.35 4.00
N LEU A 62 14.42 4.90 4.14
CA LEU A 62 13.62 4.36 3.04
C LEU A 62 13.39 5.41 1.94
N HIS A 63 13.03 6.65 2.30
CA HIS A 63 12.85 7.70 1.30
C HIS A 63 14.15 8.06 0.58
N GLU A 64 15.28 8.12 1.27
CA GLU A 64 16.58 8.39 0.62
C GLU A 64 16.98 7.27 -0.34
N GLN A 65 16.70 6.02 0.00
CA GLN A 65 16.89 4.88 -0.90
C GLN A 65 15.92 4.96 -2.09
N ALA A 66 14.65 5.31 -1.85
CA ALA A 66 13.64 5.44 -2.90
C ALA A 66 14.05 6.52 -3.92
N ARG A 67 14.52 7.67 -3.44
CA ARG A 67 15.04 8.77 -4.27
C ARG A 67 16.20 8.32 -5.16
N LYS A 68 17.14 7.51 -4.63
CA LYS A 68 18.24 6.95 -5.43
C LYS A 68 17.74 5.94 -6.47
N ALA A 69 16.83 5.04 -6.08
CA ALA A 69 16.23 4.08 -6.99
C ALA A 69 15.49 4.78 -8.14
N GLU A 70 14.74 5.84 -7.85
CA GLU A 70 14.08 6.68 -8.84
C GLU A 70 15.08 7.32 -9.81
N GLN A 71 16.15 7.95 -9.28
CA GLN A 71 17.21 8.57 -10.10
C GLN A 71 17.91 7.57 -11.04
N MET A 72 18.00 6.31 -10.65
CA MET A 72 18.59 5.23 -11.46
C MET A 72 17.57 4.55 -12.40
N GLY A 73 16.30 4.98 -12.41
CA GLY A 73 15.24 4.38 -13.22
C GLY A 73 14.76 3.01 -12.71
N MET A 74 15.06 2.67 -11.45
CA MET A 74 14.70 1.39 -10.83
C MET A 74 13.26 1.43 -10.26
N LEU A 75 12.26 1.54 -11.13
CA LEU A 75 10.85 1.75 -10.76
C LEU A 75 10.28 0.66 -9.82
N SER A 76 10.66 -0.60 -10.02
CA SER A 76 10.21 -1.70 -9.15
C SER A 76 10.73 -1.54 -7.72
N GLU A 77 12.00 -1.16 -7.57
CA GLU A 77 12.64 -0.98 -6.26
C GLU A 77 12.07 0.24 -5.55
N PHE A 78 11.93 1.36 -6.27
CA PHE A 78 11.24 2.55 -5.79
C PHE A 78 9.85 2.22 -5.22
N ALA A 79 9.03 1.48 -5.96
CA ALA A 79 7.70 1.10 -5.52
C ALA A 79 7.70 0.21 -4.27
N VAL A 80 8.72 -0.65 -4.09
CA VAL A 80 8.86 -1.46 -2.87
C VAL A 80 9.23 -0.58 -1.68
N LEU A 81 10.19 0.34 -1.84
CA LEU A 81 10.65 1.24 -0.79
C LEU A 81 9.55 2.20 -0.33
N GLU A 82 8.77 2.76 -1.26
CA GLU A 82 7.61 3.60 -0.93
C GLU A 82 6.56 2.83 -0.11
N ARG A 83 6.25 1.60 -0.50
CA ARG A 83 5.32 0.75 0.27
C ARG A 83 5.83 0.45 1.68
N LYS A 84 7.14 0.21 1.84
CA LYS A 84 7.76 0.07 3.17
C LYS A 84 7.60 1.34 3.99
N ALA A 85 7.85 2.51 3.39
CA ALA A 85 7.72 3.80 4.06
C ALA A 85 6.27 4.08 4.49
N VAL A 86 5.29 3.79 3.63
CA VAL A 86 3.85 3.87 3.96
C VAL A 86 3.51 2.98 5.16
N MET A 87 4.00 1.74 5.17
CA MET A 87 3.80 0.82 6.30
C MET A 87 4.43 1.32 7.59
N ALA A 88 5.67 1.82 7.55
CA ALA A 88 6.33 2.38 8.72
C ALA A 88 5.59 3.61 9.25
N LYS A 89 5.08 4.49 8.38
CA LYS A 89 4.23 5.64 8.75
C LYS A 89 2.95 5.20 9.47
N ALA A 90 2.36 4.06 9.10
CA ALA A 90 1.14 3.58 9.74
C ALA A 90 1.33 3.29 11.24
N TYR A 91 2.54 2.89 11.66
CA TYR A 91 2.88 2.70 13.08
C TYR A 91 3.17 4.00 13.85
N LEU A 92 3.21 5.16 13.17
CA LEU A 92 3.32 6.47 13.80
C LEU A 92 1.97 7.13 14.10
N LEU A 93 0.87 6.55 13.61
CA LEU A 93 -0.48 7.08 13.75
C LEU A 93 -1.26 6.32 14.84
N ASP A 94 -2.22 6.99 15.48
CA ASP A 94 -3.14 6.32 16.40
C ASP A 94 -4.35 5.78 15.61
N PRO A 95 -4.61 4.46 15.62
CA PRO A 95 -5.80 3.90 14.99
C PRO A 95 -7.12 4.50 15.52
N LYS A 96 -7.13 5.09 16.72
CA LYS A 96 -8.33 5.73 17.30
C LYS A 96 -8.75 7.01 16.58
N ASP A 97 -7.86 7.62 15.81
CA ASP A 97 -8.17 8.79 14.99
C ASP A 97 -8.99 8.41 13.75
N PHE A 98 -9.09 7.11 13.44
CA PHE A 98 -9.85 6.57 12.31
C PHE A 98 -11.11 5.87 12.81
N LYS A 99 -12.22 6.03 12.09
CA LYS A 99 -13.53 5.53 12.51
C LYS A 99 -14.17 4.64 11.46
N ALA A 100 -14.66 3.50 11.91
CA ALA A 100 -15.51 2.63 11.12
C ALA A 100 -16.79 3.37 10.70
N GLY A 101 -17.21 3.14 9.45
CA GLY A 101 -18.34 3.80 8.82
C GLY A 101 -18.00 5.12 8.12
N GLU A 102 -16.87 5.76 8.45
CA GLU A 102 -16.43 7.01 7.84
C GLU A 102 -15.71 6.80 6.50
N ILE A 103 -15.69 7.86 5.69
CA ILE A 103 -15.11 7.89 4.36
C ILE A 103 -13.88 8.81 4.40
N TYR A 104 -12.78 8.31 3.86
CA TYR A 104 -11.51 9.01 3.78
C TYR A 104 -11.07 9.10 2.32
N GLU A 105 -10.32 10.14 1.98
CA GLU A 105 -9.60 10.20 0.70
C GLU A 105 -8.36 9.30 0.76
N VAL A 106 -8.06 8.59 -0.33
CA VAL A 106 -6.89 7.73 -0.41
C VAL A 106 -5.67 8.55 -0.84
N ASP A 107 -4.66 8.62 0.03
CA ASP A 107 -3.39 9.27 -0.29
C ASP A 107 -2.68 8.59 -1.46
N GLY A 108 -2.15 9.40 -2.38
CA GLY A 108 -1.54 8.94 -3.63
C GLY A 108 -2.52 8.54 -4.74
N ASP A 109 -3.84 8.60 -4.50
CA ASP A 109 -4.87 8.30 -5.50
C ASP A 109 -5.99 9.36 -5.48
N PRO A 110 -5.72 10.59 -6.00
CA PRO A 110 -6.65 11.72 -5.90
C PRO A 110 -8.04 11.41 -6.48
N GLY A 111 -9.08 11.75 -5.72
CA GLY A 111 -10.47 11.46 -6.10
C GLY A 111 -10.89 10.01 -5.86
N SER A 112 -10.01 9.15 -5.35
CA SER A 112 -10.38 7.86 -4.78
C SER A 112 -10.73 8.01 -3.30
N TYR A 113 -11.85 7.39 -2.92
CA TYR A 113 -12.40 7.42 -1.58
C TYR A 113 -12.54 6.01 -1.04
N PHE A 114 -12.22 5.84 0.24
CA PHE A 114 -12.26 4.57 0.94
C PHE A 114 -13.18 4.67 2.14
N LYS A 115 -14.16 3.77 2.21
CA LYS A 115 -15.03 3.65 3.39
C LYS A 115 -14.46 2.56 4.29
N ILE A 116 -14.22 2.89 5.56
CA ILE A 116 -13.78 1.91 6.56
C ILE A 116 -14.99 1.10 7.05
N ASP A 117 -14.90 -0.22 7.03
CA ASP A 117 -15.84 -1.12 7.70
C ASP A 117 -15.37 -1.46 9.11
N TYR A 118 -14.07 -1.74 9.29
CA TYR A 118 -13.46 -1.93 10.60
C TYR A 118 -11.94 -1.69 10.58
N LEU A 119 -11.33 -1.61 11.76
CA LEU A 119 -9.88 -1.47 11.94
C LEU A 119 -9.30 -2.74 12.56
N ASN A 120 -8.09 -3.13 12.12
CA ASN A 120 -7.32 -4.20 12.73
C ASN A 120 -5.82 -3.85 12.74
N GLY A 121 -5.27 -3.54 13.92
CA GLY A 121 -3.92 -3.02 14.05
C GLY A 121 -3.78 -1.67 13.36
N VAL A 122 -2.80 -1.53 12.46
CA VAL A 122 -2.54 -0.31 11.68
C VAL A 122 -3.22 -0.33 10.30
N PHE A 123 -4.18 -1.24 10.10
CA PHE A 123 -4.91 -1.39 8.85
C PHE A 123 -6.39 -1.04 9.02
N ALA A 124 -6.94 -0.40 8.00
CA ALA A 124 -8.36 -0.24 7.78
C ALA A 124 -8.85 -1.22 6.71
N TRP A 125 -9.88 -1.97 7.05
CA TRP A 125 -10.59 -2.89 6.17
C TRP A 125 -11.87 -2.22 5.69
N GLY A 126 -12.19 -2.37 4.41
CA GLY A 126 -13.34 -1.70 3.80
C GLY A 126 -13.25 -1.70 2.28
N PHE A 127 -13.87 -0.73 1.61
CA PHE A 127 -13.98 -0.73 0.16
C PHE A 127 -13.85 0.67 -0.47
N ARG A 128 -13.35 0.70 -1.71
CA ARG A 128 -13.32 1.92 -2.53
C ARG A 128 -14.69 2.24 -3.09
N LEU A 129 -15.11 3.51 -3.03
CA LEU A 129 -16.45 3.91 -3.51
C LEU A 129 -16.64 3.73 -5.03
N HIS A 130 -15.57 3.89 -5.82
CA HIS A 130 -15.61 3.81 -7.28
C HIS A 130 -14.97 2.53 -7.86
N GLY A 131 -14.49 1.62 -6.99
CA GLY A 131 -13.64 0.47 -7.36
C GLY A 131 -14.33 -0.90 -7.41
N GLY A 132 -15.62 -0.98 -7.09
CA GLY A 132 -16.31 -2.24 -6.82
C GLY A 132 -16.47 -2.48 -5.31
N LYS A 133 -17.28 -3.46 -4.92
CA LYS A 133 -17.54 -3.81 -3.50
C LYS A 133 -16.59 -4.89 -2.98
N GLU A 134 -15.38 -4.96 -3.52
CA GLU A 134 -14.37 -5.88 -3.01
C GLU A 134 -13.74 -5.28 -1.76
N GLU A 135 -13.71 -6.07 -0.69
CA GLU A 135 -13.07 -5.68 0.56
C GLU A 135 -11.55 -5.69 0.37
N GLU A 136 -10.90 -4.59 0.72
CA GLU A 136 -9.44 -4.46 0.72
C GLU A 136 -8.95 -3.87 2.05
N ALA A 137 -7.68 -4.12 2.37
CA ALA A 137 -7.02 -3.58 3.54
C ALA A 137 -6.03 -2.49 3.12
N LEU A 138 -6.19 -1.29 3.65
CA LEU A 138 -5.25 -0.19 3.47
C LEU A 138 -4.56 0.18 4.80
N PRO A 139 -3.25 0.48 4.80
CA PRO A 139 -2.61 1.09 5.96
C PRO A 139 -3.30 2.41 6.30
N ILE A 140 -3.51 2.68 7.60
CA ILE A 140 -4.16 3.94 8.04
C ILE A 140 -3.38 5.20 7.62
N SER A 141 -2.07 5.07 7.33
CA SER A 141 -1.26 6.14 6.76
C SER A 141 -1.63 6.55 5.34
N MET A 142 -2.45 5.77 4.65
CA MET A 142 -2.98 6.11 3.33
C MET A 142 -4.34 6.81 3.39
N LEU A 143 -4.88 7.08 4.59
CA LEU A 143 -6.23 7.65 4.74
C LEU A 143 -6.13 9.12 5.16
N LYS A 144 -6.76 9.99 4.38
CA LYS A 144 -6.84 11.44 4.64
C LYS A 144 -8.27 11.81 5.00
N GLU A 145 -8.43 12.52 6.11
CA GLU A 145 -9.71 13.09 6.49
C GLU A 145 -10.21 14.04 5.41
N LEU A 146 -11.50 13.92 5.08
CA LEU A 146 -12.20 14.88 4.25
C LEU A 146 -12.41 16.12 5.09
N LYS A 147 -11.51 17.10 5.00
CA LYS A 147 -11.74 18.40 5.62
C LYS A 147 -13.03 18.97 5.03
N GLU A 148 -14.05 19.15 5.87
CA GLU A 148 -15.18 20.01 5.53
C GLU A 148 -14.60 21.39 5.21
N ASN A 149 -14.64 21.77 3.93
CA ASN A 149 -14.49 23.17 3.58
C ASN A 149 -15.58 23.91 4.35
N GLN A 150 -15.19 24.78 5.27
CA GLN A 150 -16.07 25.72 5.94
C GLN A 150 -16.75 26.57 4.86
N SER A 151 -17.93 26.14 4.43
CA SER A 151 -18.88 26.97 3.72
C SER A 151 -19.47 27.93 4.74
N GLY A 152 -18.94 29.16 4.78
CA GLY A 152 -19.56 30.22 5.56
C GLY A 152 -18.58 31.29 5.99
N GLU A 153 -18.22 32.19 5.08
CA GLU A 153 -18.11 33.61 5.40
C GLU A 153 -18.48 34.40 4.13
N LEU A 154 -19.26 35.46 4.37
CA LEU A 154 -20.18 36.16 3.46
C LEU A 154 -19.50 36.99 2.37
#